data_AF-A0A917QKN5-F1
#
_entry.id   AF-A0A917QKN5-F1
#
_cell.length_a   1.000
_cell.length_b   1.000
_cell.length_c   1.000
_cell.angle_alpha   90.00
_cell.angle_beta   90.00
_cell.angle_gamma   90.00
#
_symmetry.space_group_name_H-M   'P 1'
#
loop_
_entity.id
_entity.type
_entity.pdbx_description
1 polymer ?
#
loop_
_entity_poly.entity_id
_entity_poly.type
_entity_poly.pdbx_seq_one_letter_code
_entity_poly.pdbx_strand_id
1 'polypeptide(L)'
;MPKVIQVRDVPDDVHDALAATAAAEGLSLTRYLQRELTLLSRRATLTVAHNMDVIRRTQHEVQVQVDRATILSAIHEGRGVQVECRIDVV
;
A
#
# COMPACT_ATOMS: atom_id res chain seq x y z
N MET A 1 22.08 20.75 1.03
CA MET A 1 21.45 22.05 0.72
C MET A 1 19.95 21.93 0.93
N PRO A 2 19.30 22.84 1.69
CA PRO A 2 17.84 22.86 1.79
C PRO A 2 17.25 23.14 0.39
N LYS A 3 16.23 22.38 0.01
CA LYS A 3 15.46 22.60 -1.22
C LYS A 3 14.08 23.14 -0.85
N VAL A 4 13.65 24.18 -1.54
CA VAL A 4 12.30 24.76 -1.37
C VAL A 4 11.38 24.10 -2.40
N ILE A 5 10.21 23.67 -1.95
CA ILE A 5 9.14 23.12 -2.78
C ILE A 5 7.98 24.11 -2.72
N GLN A 6 7.49 24.54 -3.87
CA GLN A 6 6.27 25.32 -4.00
C GLN A 6 5.19 24.43 -4.60
N VAL A 7 4.05 24.33 -3.93
CA VAL A 7 2.87 23.63 -4.43
C VAL A 7 1.93 24.68 -5.02
N ARG A 8 1.53 24.50 -6.28
CA ARG A 8 0.69 25.46 -7.01
C ARG A 8 -0.74 24.95 -7.09
N ASP A 9 -1.66 25.90 -7.27
CA ASP A 9 -3.08 25.63 -7.52
C ASP A 9 -3.72 24.75 -6.45
N VAL A 10 -3.35 24.98 -5.18
CA VAL A 10 -3.98 24.34 -4.02
C VAL A 10 -5.34 25.00 -3.79
N PRO A 11 -6.45 24.26 -3.85
CA PRO A 11 -7.76 24.81 -3.52
C PRO A 11 -7.79 25.36 -2.08
N ASP A 12 -8.50 26.48 -1.87
CA ASP A 12 -8.53 27.16 -0.57
C ASP A 12 -9.06 26.26 0.56
N ASP A 13 -10.06 25.43 0.27
CA ASP A 13 -10.62 24.46 1.21
C ASP A 13 -9.58 23.41 1.65
N VAL A 14 -8.75 22.95 0.71
CA VAL A 14 -7.65 22.03 1.00
C VAL A 14 -6.58 22.71 1.85
N HIS A 15 -6.22 23.96 1.51
CA HIS A 15 -5.26 24.72 2.29
C HIS A 15 -5.74 24.92 3.74
N ASP A 16 -7.00 25.31 3.93
CA ASP A 16 -7.59 25.56 5.24
C ASP A 16 -7.68 24.28 6.09
N ALA A 17 -8.06 23.16 5.47
CA ALA A 17 -8.07 21.87 6.15
C ALA A 17 -6.66 21.45 6.63
N LEU A 18 -5.63 21.67 5.81
CA LEU A 18 -4.24 21.38 6.18
C LEU A 18 -3.74 22.32 7.29
N ALA A 19 -4.09 23.60 7.22
CA ALA A 19 -3.74 24.59 8.24
C ALA A 19 -4.40 24.28 9.58
N ALA A 20 -5.69 23.93 9.58
CA ALA A 20 -6.42 23.53 10.78
C ALA A 20 -5.82 22.27 11.42
N THR A 21 -5.46 21.28 10.60
CA THR A 21 -4.82 20.04 11.08
C THR A 21 -3.46 20.33 11.69
N ALA A 22 -2.63 21.16 11.02
CA ALA A 22 -1.33 21.55 11.55
C ALA A 22 -1.46 22.28 12.89
N ALA A 23 -2.43 23.20 13.02
CA ALA A 23 -2.69 23.93 14.25
C ALA A 23 -3.18 23.00 15.39
N ALA A 24 -4.04 22.03 15.09
CA ALA A 24 -4.50 21.04 16.06
C ALA A 24 -3.35 20.18 16.62
N GLU A 25 -2.30 19.96 15.83
CA GLU A 25 -1.08 19.26 16.24
C GLU A 25 0.00 20.16 16.85
N GLY A 26 -0.26 21.47 16.97
CA GLY A 26 0.72 22.44 17.48
C GLY A 26 1.91 22.65 16.54
N LEU A 27 1.72 22.43 15.24
CA LEU A 27 2.75 22.56 14.21
C LEU A 27 2.44 23.75 13.29
N SER A 28 3.49 24.37 12.76
CA SER A 28 3.32 25.24 11.59
C SER A 28 2.97 24.41 10.37
N LEU A 29 2.20 24.99 9.44
CA LEU A 29 1.80 24.32 8.19
C LEU A 29 3.00 23.76 7.43
N THR A 30 4.09 24.52 7.32
CA THR A 30 5.34 24.06 6.67
C THR A 30 5.94 22.84 7.36
N ARG A 31 5.96 22.82 8.70
CA ARG A 31 6.52 21.70 9.48
C ARG A 31 5.64 20.46 9.38
N TYR A 32 4.32 20.63 9.41
CA TYR A 32 3.35 19.57 9.17
C TYR A 32 3.56 18.95 7.77
N LEU A 33 3.57 19.77 6.72
CA LEU A 33 3.79 19.31 5.34
C LEU A 33 5.15 18.61 5.17
N GLN A 34 6.21 19.12 5.78
CA GLN A 34 7.53 18.48 5.74
C GLN A 34 7.49 17.06 6.33
N ARG A 35 6.78 16.88 7.46
CA ARG A 35 6.61 15.57 8.09
C ARG A 35 5.83 14.63 7.18
N GLU A 36 4.67 15.06 6.69
CA GLU A 36 3.81 14.24 5.83
C GLU A 36 4.51 13.86 4.52
N LEU A 37 5.19 14.80 3.86
CA LEU A 37 5.97 14.51 2.65
C LEU A 37 7.13 13.53 2.92
N THR A 38 7.73 13.57 4.11
CA THR A 38 8.76 12.61 4.51
C THR A 38 8.18 11.21 4.69
N LEU A 39 7.01 11.10 5.30
CA LEU A 39 6.29 9.83 5.47
C LEU A 39 5.88 9.26 4.11
N LEU A 40 5.33 10.09 3.22
CA LEU A 40 4.97 9.71 1.85
C LEU A 40 6.20 9.23 1.05
N SER A 41 7.33 9.93 1.15
CA SER A 41 8.57 9.52 0.50
C SER A 41 9.04 8.14 0.97
N ARG A 42 9.02 7.89 2.28
CA ARG A 42 9.38 6.59 2.85
C ARG A 42 8.44 5.49 2.36
N ARG A 43 7.13 5.76 2.32
CA ARG A 43 6.12 4.79 1.86
C ARG A 43 6.25 4.50 0.36
N ALA A 44 6.38 5.54 -0.46
CA ALA A 44 6.54 5.37 -1.91
C ALA A 44 7.82 4.58 -2.25
N THR A 45 8.92 4.88 -1.57
CA THR A 45 10.21 4.20 -1.76
C THR A 45 10.15 2.74 -1.30
N LEU A 46 9.52 2.48 -0.14
CA LEU A 46 9.47 1.13 0.44
C LEU A 46 8.39 0.23 -0.15
N THR A 47 7.30 0.76 -0.69
CA THR A 47 6.14 -0.07 -1.07
C THR A 47 6.11 -0.44 -2.55
N VAL A 48 6.52 0.44 -3.46
CA VAL A 48 6.38 0.12 -4.91
C VAL A 48 7.70 -0.39 -5.49
N ALA A 49 8.80 0.33 -5.27
CA ALA A 49 10.10 -0.05 -5.81
C ALA A 49 10.62 -1.36 -5.19
N HIS A 50 10.54 -1.49 -3.86
CA HIS A 50 10.96 -2.72 -3.18
C HIS A 50 10.14 -3.94 -3.61
N ASN A 51 8.81 -3.79 -3.72
CA ASN A 51 7.95 -4.88 -4.17
C ASN A 51 8.28 -5.31 -5.60
N MET A 52 8.57 -4.35 -6.48
CA MET A 52 9.00 -4.68 -7.85
C MET A 52 10.34 -5.42 -7.88
N ASP A 53 11.31 -5.03 -7.05
CA ASP A 53 12.61 -5.71 -6.99
C ASP A 53 12.49 -7.12 -6.44
N VAL A 54 11.69 -7.33 -5.39
CA VAL A 54 11.39 -8.66 -4.84
C VAL A 54 10.69 -9.52 -5.89
N ILE A 55 9.64 -8.99 -6.54
CA ILE A 55 8.90 -9.72 -7.59
C ILE A 55 9.83 -10.12 -8.73
N ARG A 56 10.65 -9.19 -9.24
CA ARG A 56 11.56 -9.47 -10.35
C ARG A 56 12.62 -10.51 -9.98
N ARG A 57 13.19 -10.40 -8.77
CA ARG A 57 14.18 -11.36 -8.27
C ARG A 57 13.58 -12.75 -8.13
N THR A 58 12.42 -12.86 -7.47
CA THR A 58 11.73 -14.14 -7.30
C THR A 58 11.31 -14.74 -8.64
N GLN A 59 10.82 -13.94 -9.59
CA GLN A 59 10.50 -14.42 -10.94
C GLN A 59 11.73 -14.98 -11.67
N HIS A 60 12.88 -14.31 -11.55
CA HIS A 60 14.13 -14.76 -12.16
C HIS A 60 14.68 -16.04 -11.50
N GLU A 61 14.58 -16.16 -10.18
CA GLU A 61 15.07 -17.33 -9.42
C GLU A 61 14.16 -18.55 -9.61
N VAL A 62 12.85 -18.36 -9.64
CA VAL A 62 11.88 -19.45 -9.67
C VAL A 62 11.70 -19.98 -11.10
N GLN A 63 11.81 -19.14 -12.14
CA GLN A 63 11.60 -19.50 -13.56
C GLN A 63 10.34 -20.35 -13.87
N VAL A 64 9.37 -20.44 -12.96
CA VAL A 64 8.14 -21.21 -13.17
C VAL A 64 7.04 -20.26 -13.64
N GLN A 65 6.53 -20.50 -14.84
CA GLN A 65 5.24 -19.97 -15.28
C GLN A 65 4.17 -20.92 -14.75
N VAL A 66 3.51 -20.55 -13.64
CA VAL A 66 2.36 -21.31 -13.14
C VAL A 66 1.10 -20.69 -13.71
N ASP A 67 0.34 -21.46 -14.48
CA ASP A 67 -0.93 -21.00 -15.00
C ASP A 67 -2.01 -20.95 -13.91
N ARG A 68 -3.06 -20.19 -14.18
CA ARG A 68 -4.16 -19.96 -13.23
C ARG A 68 -4.84 -21.26 -12.79
N ALA A 69 -5.00 -22.24 -13.67
CA ALA A 69 -5.69 -23.49 -13.34
C ALA A 69 -4.88 -24.31 -12.34
N THR A 70 -3.57 -24.37 -12.50
CA THR A 70 -2.64 -25.03 -11.57
C THR A 70 -2.70 -24.40 -10.17
N ILE A 71 -2.71 -23.06 -10.08
CA ILE A 71 -2.84 -22.34 -8.80
C ILE A 71 -4.16 -22.70 -8.10
N LEU A 72 -5.26 -22.72 -8.85
CA LEU A 72 -6.58 -23.00 -8.28
C LEU A 72 -6.71 -24.47 -7.85
N SER A 73 -6.14 -25.42 -8.59
CA SER A 73 -6.12 -26.84 -8.19
C SER A 73 -5.43 -27.01 -6.85
N ALA A 74 -4.23 -26.44 -6.69
CA ALA A 74 -3.47 -26.53 -5.45
C ALA A 74 -4.19 -25.88 -4.26
N ILE A 75 -4.90 -24.75 -4.48
CA ILE A 75 -5.73 -24.12 -3.43
C ILE A 75 -6.92 -25.00 -3.05
N HIS A 76 -7.61 -25.61 -4.02
CA HIS A 76 -8.74 -26.49 -3.74
C HIS A 76 -8.31 -27.78 -3.01
N GLU A 77 -7.17 -28.36 -3.41
CA GLU A 77 -6.56 -29.50 -2.74
C GLU A 77 -6.16 -29.16 -1.29
N GLY A 78 -5.49 -28.02 -1.08
CA GLY A 78 -5.08 -27.58 0.25
C GLY A 78 -6.24 -27.15 1.16
N ARG A 79 -7.38 -26.74 0.58
CA ARG A 79 -8.63 -26.47 1.31
C ARG A 79 -9.45 -27.74 1.59
N GLY A 80 -9.00 -28.89 1.09
CA GLY A 80 -9.47 -30.22 1.47
C GLY A 80 -10.98 -30.37 1.57
N VAL A 81 -11.61 -30.78 0.45
CA VAL A 81 -12.90 -31.50 0.43
C VAL A 81 -14.07 -30.71 1.01
N GLN A 82 -15.12 -30.52 0.20
CA GLN A 82 -16.41 -30.11 0.74
C GLN A 82 -16.82 -31.11 1.84
N VAL A 83 -16.76 -30.68 3.09
CA VAL A 83 -17.43 -31.38 4.18
C VAL A 83 -18.90 -31.31 3.82
N GLU A 84 -19.46 -32.45 3.39
CA GLU A 84 -20.88 -32.62 3.19
C GLU A 84 -21.54 -32.39 4.55
N CYS A 85 -21.91 -31.14 4.81
CA CYS A 85 -22.60 -30.74 6.03
C CYS A 85 -24.02 -31.24 5.91
N ARG A 86 -24.21 -32.53 6.20
CA ARG A 86 -25.52 -33.13 6.40
C ARG A 86 -26.01 -32.63 7.76
N ILE A 87 -26.68 -31.49 7.76
CA ILE A 87 -27.47 -31.05 8.90
C ILE A 87 -28.69 -31.96 8.94
N ASP A 88 -28.61 -33.06 9.69
CA ASP A 88 -29.80 -33.77 10.13
C ASP A 88 -30.52 -32.88 11.14
N VAL A 89 -31.57 -32.20 10.68
CA VAL A 89 -32.54 -31.55 11.57
C VAL A 89 -33.42 -32.66 12.16
N VAL A 90 -33.18 -32.98 13.43
CA VAL A 90 -34.14 -33.71 14.29
C VAL A 90 -35.12 -32.71 14.87
#